data_AF-A0A7Y2DKM7-F1
#
_entry.id   AF-A0A7Y2DKM7-F1
#
_cell.length_a   1.000
_cell.length_b   1.000
_cell.length_c   1.000
_cell.angle_alpha   90.00
_cell.angle_beta   90.00
_cell.angle_gamma   90.00
#
_symmetry.space_group_name_H-M   'P 1'
#
loop_
_entity.id
_entity.type
_entity.pdbx_description
1 polymer ?
#
loop_
_entity_poly.entity_id
_entity_poly.type
_entity_poly.pdbx_seq_one_letter_code
_entity_poly.pdbx_strand_id
1 'polypeptide(L)'
;ATIMLEESERVFNEIGDEAGKGRVLHLVGTLSAQRGDLETARHAYQESLAIRRQLGDLAGSASLLSNLGVVAEYTGDLDEASRFHEEALAARTSLGDKWAIAVSNTNLGTIAEMSGDFERARDLFNTAMQLNAEVGDAWMVAVSHNNLGNAYRDLGQVEQARHHFAESARQYLNYGDRWATAFLLEDVAQLAALDKNSAVAFVLLGAADQMREEIDAPPSESREAELRASIMETSTLPMREADGHHRSGTKLGFRKALKAALDYLLND
;
A
#
# COMPACT_ATOMS: atom_id res chain seq x y z
N ALA A 1 11.83 3.66 -24.79
CA ALA A 1 10.76 2.78 -24.32
C ALA A 1 9.57 2.79 -25.29
N THR A 2 8.87 3.92 -25.49
CA THR A 2 7.66 3.99 -26.33
C THR A 2 7.86 3.51 -27.77
N ILE A 3 8.89 3.99 -28.48
CA ILE A 3 9.20 3.59 -29.87
C ILE A 3 9.46 2.07 -30.00
N MET A 4 10.14 1.48 -29.02
CA MET A 4 10.43 0.04 -29.02
C MET A 4 9.17 -0.81 -28.78
N LEU A 5 8.17 -0.28 -28.08
CA LEU A 5 6.91 -0.99 -27.83
C LEU A 5 6.00 -0.94 -29.04
N GLU A 6 5.88 0.20 -29.71
CA GLU A 6 5.14 0.34 -30.96
C GLU A 6 5.73 -0.58 -32.05
N GLU A 7 7.06 -0.65 -32.14
CA GLU A 7 7.75 -1.56 -33.08
C GLU A 7 7.52 -3.03 -32.72
N SER A 8 7.59 -3.38 -31.42
CA SER A 8 7.31 -4.76 -30.96
C SER A 8 5.86 -5.17 -31.21
N GLU A 9 4.90 -4.29 -30.98
CA GLU A 9 3.49 -4.52 -31.25
C GLU A 9 3.26 -4.80 -32.74
N ARG A 10 3.88 -3.99 -33.60
CA ARG A 10 3.80 -4.16 -35.07
C ARG A 10 4.33 -5.53 -35.49
N VAL A 11 5.50 -5.92 -34.98
CA VAL A 11 6.14 -7.21 -35.31
C VAL A 11 5.27 -8.38 -34.84
N PHE A 12 4.76 -8.36 -33.61
CA PHE A 12 3.91 -9.46 -33.11
C PHE A 12 2.58 -9.56 -33.86
N ASN A 13 1.98 -8.43 -34.26
CA ASN A 13 0.82 -8.40 -35.13
C ASN A 13 1.13 -8.98 -36.53
N GLU A 14 2.28 -8.65 -37.12
CA GLU A 14 2.69 -9.14 -38.43
C GLU A 14 2.94 -10.66 -38.46
N ILE A 15 3.48 -11.24 -37.37
CA ILE A 15 3.78 -12.67 -37.29
C ILE A 15 2.66 -13.51 -36.64
N GLY A 16 1.58 -12.88 -36.16
CA GLY A 16 0.45 -13.56 -35.52
C GLY A 16 0.75 -14.17 -34.14
N ASP A 17 1.73 -13.62 -33.40
CA ASP A 17 2.05 -14.09 -32.03
C ASP A 17 1.16 -13.38 -31.01
N GLU A 18 -0.01 -13.95 -30.75
CA GLU A 18 -0.96 -13.43 -29.75
C GLU A 18 -0.35 -13.37 -28.34
N ALA A 19 0.50 -14.32 -27.96
CA ALA A 19 1.17 -14.28 -26.65
C ALA A 19 2.16 -13.13 -26.56
N GLY A 20 2.92 -12.88 -27.64
CA GLY A 20 3.77 -11.70 -27.82
C GLY A 20 3.01 -10.39 -27.69
N LYS A 21 1.91 -10.27 -28.44
CA LYS A 21 1.01 -9.11 -28.39
C LYS A 21 0.48 -8.85 -26.98
N GLY A 22 -0.03 -9.88 -26.31
CA GLY A 22 -0.52 -9.77 -24.93
C GLY A 22 0.55 -9.26 -23.96
N ARG A 23 1.81 -9.67 -24.11
CA ARG A 23 2.93 -9.15 -23.30
C ARG A 23 3.21 -7.67 -23.56
N VAL A 24 3.22 -7.25 -24.82
CA VAL A 24 3.43 -5.83 -25.17
C VAL A 24 2.32 -4.96 -24.60
N LEU A 25 1.06 -5.37 -24.76
CA LEU A 25 -0.09 -4.64 -24.20
C LEU A 25 -0.03 -4.52 -22.67
N HIS A 26 0.37 -5.59 -21.96
CA HIS A 26 0.61 -5.49 -20.51
C HIS A 26 1.64 -4.39 -20.22
N LEU A 27 2.78 -4.41 -20.92
CA LEU A 27 3.86 -3.45 -20.66
C LEU A 27 3.47 -2.01 -21.00
N VAL A 28 2.71 -1.81 -22.08
CA VAL A 28 2.08 -0.52 -22.42
C VAL A 28 1.19 -0.08 -21.26
N GLY A 29 0.33 -0.96 -20.76
CA GLY A 29 -0.54 -0.65 -19.63
C GLY A 29 0.22 -0.22 -18.38
N THR A 30 1.30 -0.92 -18.05
CA THR A 30 2.15 -0.58 -16.89
C THR A 30 2.84 0.76 -17.03
N LEU A 31 3.41 1.05 -18.20
CA LEU A 31 4.09 2.33 -18.43
C LEU A 31 3.10 3.50 -18.48
N SER A 32 1.91 3.30 -19.04
CA SER A 32 0.85 4.32 -19.04
C SER A 32 0.36 4.61 -17.62
N ALA A 33 0.12 3.57 -16.81
CA ALA A 33 -0.26 3.74 -15.41
C ALA A 33 0.81 4.51 -14.61
N GLN A 34 2.09 4.17 -14.78
CA GLN A 34 3.20 4.88 -14.14
C GLN A 34 3.31 6.36 -14.56
N ARG A 35 2.78 6.73 -15.73
CA ARG A 35 2.72 8.12 -16.22
C ARG A 35 1.43 8.84 -15.82
N GLY A 36 0.52 8.16 -15.12
CA GLY A 36 -0.80 8.68 -14.76
C GLY A 36 -1.83 8.65 -15.90
N ASP A 37 -1.51 8.04 -17.04
CA ASP A 37 -2.48 7.82 -18.13
C ASP A 37 -3.28 6.53 -17.85
N LEU A 38 -4.23 6.67 -16.93
CA LEU A 38 -5.05 5.56 -16.43
C LEU A 38 -6.01 4.99 -17.49
N GLU A 39 -6.47 5.83 -18.43
CA GLU A 39 -7.35 5.40 -19.52
C GLU A 39 -6.62 4.48 -20.49
N THR A 40 -5.44 4.89 -20.96
CA THR A 40 -4.62 4.03 -21.82
C THR A 40 -4.19 2.76 -21.08
N ALA A 41 -3.88 2.87 -19.77
CA ALA A 41 -3.54 1.72 -18.96
C ALA A 41 -4.67 0.69 -18.89
N ARG A 42 -5.88 1.16 -18.58
CA ARG A 42 -7.10 0.35 -18.50
C ARG A 42 -7.34 -0.39 -19.82
N HIS A 43 -7.31 0.34 -20.94
CA HIS A 43 -7.55 -0.23 -22.26
C HIS A 43 -6.52 -1.32 -22.61
N ALA A 44 -5.23 -1.03 -22.44
CA ALA A 44 -4.16 -1.97 -22.76
C ALA A 44 -4.21 -3.23 -21.88
N TYR A 45 -4.52 -3.09 -20.59
CA TYR A 45 -4.72 -4.23 -19.69
C TYR A 45 -5.94 -5.07 -20.06
N GLN A 46 -7.06 -4.46 -20.46
CA GLN A 46 -8.27 -5.18 -20.89
C GLN A 46 -8.02 -6.00 -22.17
N GLU A 47 -7.34 -5.42 -23.17
CA GLU A 47 -6.97 -6.17 -24.37
C GLU A 47 -6.01 -7.32 -24.07
N SER A 48 -4.97 -7.06 -23.26
CA SER A 48 -4.05 -8.10 -22.81
C SER A 48 -4.78 -9.22 -22.07
N LEU A 49 -5.75 -8.87 -21.22
CA LEU A 49 -6.54 -9.83 -20.45
C LEU A 49 -7.40 -10.72 -21.35
N ALA A 50 -8.02 -10.14 -22.38
CA ALA A 50 -8.80 -10.89 -23.36
C ALA A 50 -7.93 -11.94 -24.08
N ILE A 51 -6.74 -11.53 -24.53
CA ILE A 51 -5.76 -12.44 -25.16
C ILE A 51 -5.34 -13.54 -24.18
N ARG A 52 -4.98 -13.21 -22.94
CA ARG A 52 -4.55 -14.22 -21.94
C ARG A 52 -5.64 -15.23 -21.61
N ARG A 53 -6.91 -14.79 -21.52
CA ARG A 53 -8.05 -15.69 -21.35
C ARG A 53 -8.24 -16.62 -22.55
N GLN A 54 -8.10 -16.12 -23.78
CA GLN A 54 -8.17 -16.95 -25.00
C GLN A 54 -7.06 -18.01 -25.04
N LEU A 55 -5.86 -17.66 -24.57
CA LEU A 55 -4.71 -18.56 -24.49
C LEU A 55 -4.77 -19.51 -23.28
N GLY A 56 -5.74 -19.35 -22.37
CA GLY A 56 -5.85 -20.14 -21.14
C GLY A 56 -4.77 -19.81 -20.09
N ASP A 57 -4.11 -18.66 -20.19
CA ASP A 57 -3.09 -18.23 -19.23
C ASP A 57 -3.71 -17.62 -17.98
N LEU A 58 -4.11 -18.50 -17.07
CA LEU A 58 -4.79 -18.11 -15.83
C LEU A 58 -3.91 -17.23 -14.92
N ALA A 59 -2.61 -17.50 -14.85
CA ALA A 59 -1.69 -16.73 -14.01
C ALA A 59 -1.54 -15.31 -14.54
N GLY A 60 -1.33 -15.18 -15.86
CA GLY A 60 -1.27 -13.88 -16.52
C GLY A 60 -2.58 -13.10 -16.45
N SER A 61 -3.73 -13.78 -16.58
CA SER A 61 -5.03 -13.14 -16.36
C SER A 61 -5.18 -12.60 -14.94
N ALA A 62 -4.77 -13.36 -13.92
CA ALA A 62 -4.83 -12.89 -12.53
C ALA A 62 -3.95 -11.66 -12.28
N SER A 63 -2.74 -11.60 -12.86
CA SER A 63 -1.89 -10.41 -12.78
C SER A 63 -2.54 -9.19 -13.43
N LEU A 64 -3.16 -9.34 -14.60
CA LEU A 64 -3.84 -8.25 -15.30
C LEU A 64 -5.10 -7.78 -14.56
N LEU A 65 -5.87 -8.70 -13.99
CA LEU A 65 -7.01 -8.38 -13.13
C LEU A 65 -6.55 -7.56 -11.91
N SER A 66 -5.47 -7.96 -11.25
CA SER A 66 -4.89 -7.20 -10.14
C SER A 66 -4.47 -5.78 -10.56
N ASN A 67 -3.88 -5.62 -11.76
CA ASN A 67 -3.50 -4.30 -12.28
C ASN A 67 -4.72 -3.44 -12.64
N LEU A 68 -5.78 -4.04 -13.19
CA LEU A 68 -7.05 -3.36 -13.44
C LEU A 68 -7.72 -2.92 -12.15
N GLY A 69 -7.62 -3.73 -11.09
CA GLY A 69 -8.07 -3.36 -9.75
C GLY A 69 -7.38 -2.10 -9.24
N VAL A 70 -6.04 -2.04 -9.34
CA VAL A 70 -5.26 -0.85 -8.97
C VAL A 70 -5.65 0.37 -9.81
N VAL A 71 -5.87 0.21 -11.12
CA VAL A 71 -6.35 1.33 -11.96
C VAL A 71 -7.74 1.82 -11.51
N ALA A 72 -8.64 0.91 -11.17
CA ALA A 72 -9.97 1.24 -10.66
C ALA A 72 -9.90 2.01 -9.33
N GLU A 73 -9.01 1.60 -8.40
CA GLU A 73 -8.73 2.31 -7.15
C GLU A 73 -8.31 3.77 -7.41
N TYR A 74 -7.35 4.01 -8.32
CA TYR A 74 -6.91 5.36 -8.66
C TYR A 74 -7.99 6.22 -9.32
N THR A 75 -8.97 5.60 -10.00
CA THR A 75 -10.14 6.30 -10.55
C THR A 75 -11.28 6.47 -9.54
N GLY A 76 -11.14 5.92 -8.33
CA GLY A 76 -12.13 6.02 -7.24
C GLY A 76 -13.30 5.01 -7.32
N ASP A 77 -13.25 4.04 -8.23
CA ASP A 77 -14.28 2.99 -8.37
C ASP A 77 -13.89 1.76 -7.54
N LEU A 78 -14.20 1.82 -6.24
CA LEU A 78 -13.86 0.76 -5.28
C LEU A 78 -14.64 -0.54 -5.50
N ASP A 79 -15.85 -0.46 -6.03
CA ASP A 79 -16.68 -1.63 -6.36
C ASP A 79 -16.07 -2.40 -7.53
N GLU A 80 -15.66 -1.68 -8.59
CA GLU A 80 -14.98 -2.29 -9.72
C GLU A 80 -13.61 -2.85 -9.32
N ALA A 81 -12.85 -2.12 -8.50
CA ALA A 81 -11.57 -2.59 -7.96
C ALA A 81 -11.73 -3.90 -7.19
N SER A 82 -12.71 -3.97 -6.28
CA SER A 82 -13.02 -5.16 -5.50
C SER A 82 -13.33 -6.35 -6.41
N ARG A 83 -14.19 -6.15 -7.42
CA ARG A 83 -14.54 -7.21 -8.39
C ARG A 83 -13.30 -7.75 -9.12
N PHE A 84 -12.39 -6.88 -9.55
CA PHE A 84 -11.17 -7.31 -10.23
C PHE A 84 -10.23 -8.10 -9.32
N HIS A 85 -10.03 -7.67 -8.07
CA HIS A 85 -9.17 -8.39 -7.13
C HIS A 85 -9.80 -9.69 -6.62
N GLU A 86 -11.12 -9.77 -6.48
CA GLU A 86 -11.84 -11.01 -6.18
C GLU A 86 -11.69 -12.03 -7.33
N GLU A 87 -11.79 -11.57 -8.58
CA GLU A 87 -11.54 -12.44 -9.74
C GLU A 87 -10.08 -12.91 -9.79
N ALA A 88 -9.12 -12.02 -9.53
CA ALA A 88 -7.70 -12.38 -9.43
C ALA A 88 -7.45 -13.40 -8.31
N LEU A 89 -8.09 -13.22 -7.15
CA LEU A 89 -8.01 -14.13 -6.01
C LEU A 89 -8.53 -15.53 -6.38
N ALA A 90 -9.67 -15.62 -7.08
CA ALA A 90 -10.22 -16.90 -7.51
C ALA A 90 -9.27 -17.65 -8.47
N ALA A 91 -8.66 -16.93 -9.42
CA ALA A 91 -7.68 -17.48 -10.33
C ALA A 91 -6.41 -17.98 -9.60
N ARG A 92 -5.85 -17.16 -8.70
CA ARG A 92 -4.66 -17.50 -7.89
C ARG A 92 -4.92 -18.66 -6.93
N THR A 93 -6.12 -18.72 -6.35
CA THR A 93 -6.58 -19.86 -5.53
C THR A 93 -6.63 -21.14 -6.33
N SER A 94 -7.17 -21.09 -7.55
CA SER A 94 -7.21 -22.25 -8.45
C SER A 94 -5.81 -22.74 -8.86
N LEU A 95 -4.83 -21.84 -8.92
CA LEU A 95 -3.43 -22.15 -9.19
C LEU A 95 -2.65 -22.64 -7.95
N GLY A 96 -3.19 -22.43 -6.75
CA GLY A 96 -2.51 -22.77 -5.49
C GLY A 96 -1.30 -21.89 -5.15
N ASP A 97 -1.17 -20.72 -5.79
CA ASP A 97 -0.06 -19.78 -5.55
C ASP A 97 -0.31 -18.98 -4.27
N LYS A 98 0.17 -19.50 -3.14
CA LYS A 98 -0.02 -18.90 -1.81
C LYS A 98 0.46 -17.46 -1.72
N TRP A 99 1.60 -17.13 -2.34
CA TRP A 99 2.14 -15.78 -2.31
C TRP A 99 1.21 -14.83 -3.07
N ALA A 100 0.76 -15.22 -4.27
CA ALA A 100 -0.16 -14.40 -5.04
C ALA A 100 -1.55 -14.27 -4.36
N ILE A 101 -2.03 -15.32 -3.68
CA ILE A 101 -3.25 -15.28 -2.87
C ILE A 101 -3.09 -14.26 -1.73
N ALA A 102 -1.92 -14.21 -1.07
CA ALA A 102 -1.64 -13.22 -0.03
C ALA A 102 -1.72 -11.79 -0.59
N VAL A 103 -1.12 -11.53 -1.76
CA VAL A 103 -1.20 -10.23 -2.45
C VAL A 103 -2.65 -9.83 -2.73
N SER A 104 -3.47 -10.76 -3.26
CA SER A 104 -4.91 -10.49 -3.48
C SER A 104 -5.64 -10.13 -2.19
N ASN A 105 -5.36 -10.83 -1.08
CA ASN A 105 -5.99 -10.53 0.21
C ASN A 105 -5.54 -9.16 0.74
N THR A 106 -4.27 -8.78 0.58
CA THR A 106 -3.80 -7.44 0.92
C THR A 106 -4.56 -6.37 0.14
N ASN A 107 -4.68 -6.50 -1.18
CA ASN A 107 -5.39 -5.50 -2.00
C ASN A 107 -6.87 -5.38 -1.63
N LEU A 108 -7.55 -6.51 -1.44
CA LEU A 108 -8.95 -6.51 -0.99
C LEU A 108 -9.09 -5.92 0.43
N GLY A 109 -8.11 -6.14 1.30
CA GLY A 109 -8.08 -5.55 2.64
C GLY A 109 -7.99 -4.03 2.58
N THR A 110 -7.12 -3.50 1.72
CA THR A 110 -7.01 -2.05 1.48
C THR A 110 -8.32 -1.48 0.94
N ILE A 111 -8.99 -2.16 0.01
CA ILE A 111 -10.29 -1.71 -0.52
C ILE A 111 -11.36 -1.74 0.56
N ALA A 112 -11.40 -2.78 1.39
CA ALA A 112 -12.34 -2.87 2.50
C ALA A 112 -12.12 -1.73 3.51
N GLU A 113 -10.86 -1.39 3.82
CA GLU A 113 -10.50 -0.25 4.67
C GLU A 113 -10.96 1.08 4.06
N MET A 114 -10.70 1.32 2.78
CA MET A 114 -11.14 2.53 2.06
C MET A 114 -12.67 2.67 2.02
N SER A 115 -13.39 1.55 1.99
CA SER A 115 -14.86 1.49 2.04
C SER A 115 -15.43 1.55 3.45
N GLY A 116 -14.59 1.59 4.49
CA GLY A 116 -14.99 1.62 5.90
C GLY A 116 -15.44 0.28 6.49
N ASP A 117 -15.21 -0.85 5.79
CA ASP A 117 -15.46 -2.20 6.29
C ASP A 117 -14.20 -2.74 7.00
N PHE A 118 -13.92 -2.16 8.17
CA PHE A 118 -12.68 -2.40 8.91
C PHE A 118 -12.59 -3.84 9.46
N GLU A 119 -13.71 -4.49 9.78
CA GLU A 119 -13.73 -5.89 10.15
C GLU A 119 -13.30 -6.79 8.99
N ARG A 120 -13.81 -6.55 7.78
CA ARG A 120 -13.38 -7.30 6.59
C ARG A 120 -11.91 -7.01 6.26
N ALA A 121 -11.47 -5.76 6.36
CA ALA A 121 -10.07 -5.39 6.16
C ALA A 121 -9.14 -6.18 7.10
N ARG A 122 -9.46 -6.21 8.40
CA ARG A 122 -8.73 -6.99 9.41
C ARG A 122 -8.64 -8.48 9.04
N ASP A 123 -9.75 -9.10 8.63
CA ASP A 123 -9.79 -10.53 8.33
C ASP A 123 -8.97 -10.87 7.07
N LEU A 124 -9.03 -10.00 6.05
CA LEU A 124 -8.24 -10.11 4.84
C LEU A 124 -6.75 -9.92 5.11
N PHE A 125 -6.35 -8.90 5.88
CA PHE A 125 -4.97 -8.67 6.25
C PHE A 125 -4.41 -9.81 7.12
N ASN A 126 -5.20 -10.38 8.02
CA ASN A 126 -4.80 -11.57 8.78
C ASN A 126 -4.56 -12.79 7.88
N THR A 127 -5.44 -13.01 6.90
CA THR A 127 -5.28 -14.08 5.91
C THR A 127 -4.00 -13.88 5.10
N ALA A 128 -3.75 -12.65 4.62
CA ALA A 128 -2.51 -12.31 3.92
C ALA A 128 -1.28 -12.56 4.79
N MET A 129 -1.29 -12.13 6.06
CA MET A 129 -0.20 -12.32 7.01
C MET A 129 0.15 -13.79 7.21
N GLN A 130 -0.86 -14.65 7.41
CA GLN A 130 -0.68 -16.09 7.59
C GLN A 130 -0.04 -16.72 6.35
N LEU A 131 -0.55 -16.39 5.17
CA LEU A 131 0.01 -16.90 3.91
C LEU A 131 1.44 -16.42 3.67
N ASN A 132 1.74 -15.14 3.95
CA ASN A 132 3.09 -14.59 3.86
C ASN A 132 4.06 -15.30 4.81
N ALA A 133 3.62 -15.61 6.03
CA ALA A 133 4.40 -16.39 6.98
C ALA A 133 4.65 -17.83 6.48
N GLU A 134 3.64 -18.48 5.89
CA GLU A 134 3.77 -19.83 5.33
C GLU A 134 4.76 -19.91 4.17
N VAL A 135 4.83 -18.88 3.32
CA VAL A 135 5.80 -18.81 2.21
C VAL A 135 7.15 -18.22 2.61
N GLY A 136 7.31 -17.78 3.86
CA GLY A 136 8.55 -17.22 4.40
C GLY A 136 8.85 -15.79 3.97
N ASP A 137 7.85 -15.05 3.49
CA ASP A 137 7.98 -13.63 3.11
C ASP A 137 7.87 -12.74 4.35
N ALA A 138 8.95 -12.69 5.14
CA ALA A 138 9.00 -11.95 6.39
C ALA A 138 8.82 -10.42 6.21
N TRP A 139 9.20 -9.87 5.05
CA TRP A 139 8.97 -8.45 4.77
C TRP A 139 7.47 -8.20 4.56
N MET A 140 6.77 -9.03 3.79
CA MET A 140 5.31 -8.92 3.65
C MET A 140 4.55 -9.20 4.95
N VAL A 141 5.08 -10.02 5.87
CA VAL A 141 4.52 -10.15 7.22
C VAL A 141 4.58 -8.82 7.98
N ALA A 142 5.69 -8.06 7.87
CA ALA A 142 5.80 -6.72 8.47
C ALA A 142 4.79 -5.73 7.87
N VAL A 143 4.61 -5.77 6.54
CA VAL A 143 3.57 -4.97 5.86
C VAL A 143 2.18 -5.34 6.36
N SER A 144 1.86 -6.64 6.48
CA SER A 144 0.57 -7.08 7.02
C SER A 144 0.36 -6.63 8.47
N HIS A 145 1.41 -6.59 9.30
CA HIS A 145 1.33 -6.01 10.64
C HIS A 145 1.00 -4.51 10.60
N ASN A 146 1.61 -3.72 9.71
CA ASN A 146 1.25 -2.31 9.57
C ASN A 146 -0.25 -2.14 9.22
N ASN A 147 -0.72 -2.90 8.23
CA ASN A 147 -2.11 -2.84 7.76
C ASN A 147 -3.10 -3.30 8.83
N LEU A 148 -2.77 -4.34 9.59
CA LEU A 148 -3.56 -4.74 10.76
C LEU A 148 -3.58 -3.64 11.82
N GLY A 149 -2.46 -2.95 12.04
CA GLY A 149 -2.40 -1.78 12.91
C GLY A 149 -3.40 -0.70 12.52
N ASN A 150 -3.50 -0.38 11.23
CA ASN A 150 -4.49 0.55 10.69
C ASN A 150 -5.93 0.05 10.88
N ALA A 151 -6.23 -1.20 10.49
CA ALA A 151 -7.55 -1.77 10.66
C ALA A 151 -8.00 -1.80 12.14
N TYR A 152 -7.11 -2.15 13.07
CA TYR A 152 -7.41 -2.12 14.51
C TYR A 152 -7.56 -0.70 15.05
N ARG A 153 -6.77 0.27 14.57
CA ARG A 153 -6.94 1.70 14.92
C ARG A 153 -8.33 2.17 14.52
N ASP A 154 -8.76 1.84 13.31
CA ASP A 154 -10.04 2.31 12.76
C ASP A 154 -11.25 1.59 13.41
N LEU A 155 -11.05 0.37 13.92
CA LEU A 155 -11.97 -0.32 14.82
C LEU A 155 -11.98 0.22 16.26
N GLY A 156 -11.14 1.20 16.60
CA GLY A 156 -11.00 1.74 17.96
C GLY A 156 -10.29 0.80 18.94
N GLN A 157 -9.62 -0.23 18.45
CA GLN A 157 -8.92 -1.25 19.23
C GLN A 157 -7.44 -0.87 19.43
N VAL A 158 -7.21 0.15 20.25
CA VAL A 158 -5.91 0.82 20.42
C VAL A 158 -4.78 -0.14 20.82
N GLU A 159 -5.01 -1.06 21.76
CA GLU A 159 -3.96 -1.98 22.22
C GLU A 159 -3.50 -2.96 21.12
N GLN A 160 -4.44 -3.47 20.32
CA GLN A 160 -4.14 -4.32 19.18
C GLN A 160 -3.40 -3.53 18.09
N ALA A 161 -3.82 -2.29 17.83
CA ALA A 161 -3.12 -1.41 16.89
C ALA A 161 -1.67 -1.17 17.34
N ARG A 162 -1.46 -0.87 18.62
CA ARG A 162 -0.13 -0.69 19.23
C ARG A 162 0.76 -1.91 19.04
N HIS A 163 0.24 -3.09 19.35
CA HIS A 163 0.95 -4.35 19.18
C HIS A 163 1.42 -4.55 17.73
N HIS A 164 0.51 -4.40 16.77
CA HIS A 164 0.80 -4.64 15.36
C HIS A 164 1.77 -3.61 14.77
N PHE A 165 1.59 -2.32 15.08
CA PHE A 165 2.58 -1.31 14.67
C PHE A 165 3.95 -1.55 15.31
N ALA A 166 4.03 -2.05 16.55
CA ALA A 166 5.31 -2.34 17.20
C ALA A 166 6.05 -3.50 16.52
N GLU A 167 5.34 -4.55 16.10
CA GLU A 167 5.92 -5.65 15.31
C GLU A 167 6.42 -5.15 13.95
N SER A 168 5.63 -4.33 13.24
CA SER A 168 6.05 -3.67 12.00
C SER A 168 7.31 -2.81 12.19
N ALA A 169 7.34 -1.95 13.23
CA ALA A 169 8.46 -1.08 13.56
C ALA A 169 9.76 -1.86 13.81
N ARG A 170 9.69 -2.97 14.54
CA ARG A 170 10.85 -3.85 14.81
C ARG A 170 11.42 -4.43 13.53
N GLN A 171 10.55 -4.89 12.62
CA GLN A 171 10.99 -5.47 11.35
C GLN A 171 11.58 -4.42 10.42
N TYR A 172 10.94 -3.27 10.25
CA TYR A 172 11.50 -2.18 9.42
C TYR A 172 12.83 -1.66 9.96
N LEU A 173 13.01 -1.61 11.29
CA LEU A 173 14.30 -1.31 11.90
C LEU A 173 15.38 -2.33 11.51
N ASN A 174 15.04 -3.63 11.52
CA ASN A 174 15.96 -4.70 11.15
C ASN A 174 16.34 -4.64 9.66
N TYR A 175 15.39 -4.34 8.78
CA TYR A 175 15.62 -4.24 7.33
C TYR A 175 16.28 -2.91 6.92
N GLY A 176 16.18 -1.87 7.73
CA GLY A 176 16.63 -0.52 7.34
C GLY A 176 15.72 0.12 6.29
N ASP A 177 14.45 -0.30 6.22
CA ASP A 177 13.49 0.14 5.20
C ASP A 177 12.93 1.52 5.54
N ARG A 178 13.57 2.56 5.00
CA ARG A 178 13.14 3.96 5.17
C ARG A 178 11.80 4.25 4.51
N TRP A 179 11.51 3.59 3.40
CA TRP A 179 10.28 3.87 2.66
C TRP A 179 9.07 3.40 3.46
N ALA A 180 9.07 2.14 3.89
CA ALA A 180 8.00 1.59 4.72
C ALA A 180 7.92 2.23 6.11
N THR A 181 9.08 2.64 6.67
CA THR A 181 9.11 3.36 7.95
C THR A 181 8.42 4.72 7.88
N ALA A 182 8.52 5.45 6.77
CA ALA A 182 7.82 6.73 6.63
C ALA A 182 6.30 6.56 6.77
N PHE A 183 5.70 5.58 6.07
CA PHE A 183 4.27 5.28 6.21
C PHE A 183 3.91 4.84 7.63
N LEU A 184 4.70 3.95 8.23
CA LEU A 184 4.46 3.52 9.61
C LEU A 184 4.47 4.71 10.58
N LEU A 185 5.38 5.68 10.40
CA LEU A 185 5.43 6.86 11.27
C LEU A 185 4.18 7.74 11.11
N GLU A 186 3.67 7.90 9.88
CA GLU A 186 2.38 8.58 9.61
C GLU A 186 1.21 7.85 10.29
N ASP A 187 1.17 6.53 10.22
CA ASP A 187 0.12 5.69 10.79
C ASP A 187 0.13 5.70 12.33
N VAL A 188 1.32 5.60 12.92
CA VAL A 188 1.51 5.68 14.38
C VAL A 188 1.26 7.10 14.88
N ALA A 189 1.56 8.14 14.09
CA ALA A 189 1.22 9.52 14.44
C ALA A 189 -0.30 9.71 14.57
N GLN A 190 -1.09 9.15 13.65
CA GLN A 190 -2.55 9.17 13.72
C GLN A 190 -3.06 8.41 14.96
N LEU A 191 -2.50 7.23 15.25
CA LEU A 191 -2.83 6.49 16.48
C LEU A 191 -2.51 7.31 17.74
N ALA A 192 -1.35 7.97 17.79
CA ALA A 192 -0.94 8.83 18.90
C ALA A 192 -1.88 10.03 19.07
N ALA A 193 -2.36 10.61 17.98
CA ALA A 193 -3.33 11.69 18.02
C ALA A 193 -4.69 11.22 18.61
N LEU A 194 -5.19 10.07 18.15
CA LEU A 194 -6.40 9.43 18.68
C LEU A 194 -6.28 9.09 20.17
N ASP A 195 -5.10 8.66 20.61
CA ASP A 195 -4.80 8.39 22.01
C ASP A 195 -4.40 9.63 22.82
N LYS A 196 -4.69 10.85 22.31
CA LYS A 196 -4.45 12.14 22.97
C LYS A 196 -2.98 12.42 23.31
N ASN A 197 -2.06 11.76 22.62
CA ASN A 197 -0.62 11.97 22.69
C ASN A 197 -0.15 12.90 21.55
N SER A 198 -0.75 14.10 21.46
CA SER A 198 -0.54 15.02 20.33
C SER A 198 0.92 15.45 20.14
N ALA A 199 1.68 15.59 21.22
CA ALA A 199 3.11 15.91 21.13
C ALA A 199 3.89 14.81 20.39
N VAL A 200 3.62 13.54 20.71
CA VAL A 200 4.22 12.38 20.03
C VAL A 200 3.75 12.35 18.57
N ALA A 201 2.45 12.55 18.33
CA ALA A 201 1.91 12.57 16.97
C ALA A 201 2.66 13.54 16.05
N PHE A 202 2.87 14.79 16.49
CA PHE A 202 3.60 15.77 15.69
C PHE A 202 5.09 15.44 15.56
N VAL A 203 5.74 14.88 16.58
CA VAL A 203 7.14 14.41 16.47
C VAL A 203 7.26 13.31 15.42
N LEU A 204 6.36 12.33 15.43
CA LEU A 204 6.39 11.22 14.47
C LEU A 204 6.05 11.68 13.06
N LEU A 205 5.08 12.59 12.89
CA LEU A 205 4.76 13.21 11.61
C LEU A 205 5.99 13.94 11.02
N GLY A 206 6.65 14.79 11.81
CA GLY A 206 7.85 15.49 11.33
C GLY A 206 9.01 14.53 11.01
N ALA A 207 9.11 13.41 11.73
CA ALA A 207 10.09 12.38 11.41
C ALA A 207 9.75 11.62 10.11
N ALA A 208 8.46 11.40 9.82
CA ALA A 208 8.00 10.83 8.56
C ALA A 208 8.35 11.75 7.39
N ASP A 209 8.05 13.06 7.50
CA ASP A 209 8.34 14.05 6.46
C ASP A 209 9.84 14.11 6.15
N GLN A 210 10.69 14.15 7.18
CA GLN A 210 12.14 14.10 6.98
C GLN A 210 12.58 12.82 6.27
N MET A 211 11.95 11.70 6.57
CA MET A 211 12.28 10.41 5.93
C MET A 211 11.84 10.38 4.47
N ARG A 212 10.70 10.99 4.14
CA ARG A 212 10.20 11.19 2.77
C ARG A 212 11.15 12.06 1.94
N GLU A 213 11.68 13.12 2.54
CA GLU A 213 12.73 13.95 1.92
C GLU A 213 14.01 13.15 1.66
N GLU A 214 14.47 12.36 2.64
CA GLU A 214 15.69 11.54 2.50
C GLU A 214 15.62 10.51 1.36
N ILE A 215 14.42 10.01 1.06
CA ILE A 215 14.19 8.99 0.01
C ILE A 215 13.71 9.60 -1.32
N ASP A 216 13.72 10.93 -1.47
CA ASP A 216 13.27 11.67 -2.66
C ASP A 216 11.84 11.31 -3.08
N ALA A 217 10.97 11.09 -2.10
CA ALA A 217 9.55 10.78 -2.31
C ALA A 217 8.68 11.61 -1.36
N PRO A 218 8.70 12.96 -1.48
CA PRO A 218 7.86 13.82 -0.65
C PRO A 218 6.37 13.48 -0.85
N PRO A 219 5.54 13.55 0.21
CA PRO A 219 4.10 13.44 0.05
C PRO A 219 3.58 14.58 -0.84
N SER A 220 2.41 14.40 -1.46
CA SER A 220 1.74 15.52 -2.13
C SER A 220 1.32 16.58 -1.11
N GLU A 221 1.28 17.85 -1.52
CA GLU A 221 0.84 18.94 -0.63
C GLU A 221 -0.57 18.67 -0.04
N SER A 222 -1.45 18.03 -0.82
CA SER A 222 -2.77 17.61 -0.34
C SER A 222 -2.68 16.58 0.77
N ARG A 223 -1.88 15.53 0.59
CA ARG A 223 -1.72 14.46 1.58
C ARG A 223 -1.09 14.98 2.87
N GLU A 224 -0.07 15.83 2.77
CA GLU A 224 0.57 16.45 3.93
C GLU A 224 -0.45 17.30 4.72
N ALA A 225 -1.23 18.12 4.01
CA ALA A 225 -2.27 18.95 4.62
C ALA A 225 -3.38 18.11 5.28
N GLU A 226 -3.85 17.05 4.62
CA GLU A 226 -4.87 16.14 5.13
C GLU A 226 -4.41 15.43 6.41
N LEU A 227 -3.21 14.86 6.39
CA LEU A 227 -2.68 14.13 7.54
C LEU A 227 -2.48 15.06 8.75
N ARG A 228 -1.95 16.26 8.51
CA ARG A 228 -1.78 17.27 9.56
C ARG A 228 -3.12 17.77 10.10
N ALA A 229 -4.11 17.97 9.23
CA ALA A 229 -5.46 18.36 9.64
C ALA A 229 -6.11 17.28 10.52
N SER A 230 -6.03 16.01 10.10
CA SER A 230 -6.55 14.87 10.87
C SER A 230 -5.94 14.78 12.27
N ILE A 231 -4.61 14.93 12.39
CA ILE A 231 -3.94 14.96 13.70
C ILE A 231 -4.36 16.20 14.51
N MET A 232 -4.57 17.35 13.86
CA MET A 232 -4.97 18.58 14.54
C MET A 232 -6.41 18.52 15.06
N GLU A 233 -7.34 17.85 14.37
CA GLU A 233 -8.73 17.69 14.79
C GLU A 233 -8.87 17.03 16.17
N THR A 234 -7.96 16.11 16.49
CA THR A 234 -7.93 15.38 17.77
C THR A 234 -6.94 15.97 18.77
N SER A 235 -6.15 16.96 18.35
CA SER A 235 -5.11 17.59 19.18
C SER A 235 -5.67 18.65 20.12
N THR A 236 -5.14 18.68 21.35
CA THR A 236 -5.42 19.76 22.32
C THR A 236 -4.31 20.82 22.35
N LEU A 237 -3.25 20.66 21.57
CA LEU A 237 -2.11 21.59 21.56
C LEU A 237 -2.41 22.87 20.77
N PRO A 238 -1.94 24.04 21.22
CA PRO A 238 -1.89 25.23 20.39
C PRO A 238 -1.03 24.98 19.13
N MET A 239 -1.44 25.55 17.99
CA MET A 239 -0.75 25.41 16.70
C MET A 239 0.78 25.66 16.79
N ARG A 240 1.19 26.68 17.54
CA ARG A 240 2.62 27.02 17.70
C ARG A 240 3.42 25.92 18.43
N GLU A 241 2.79 25.23 19.38
CA GLU A 241 3.42 24.12 20.10
C GLU A 241 3.48 22.86 19.23
N ALA A 242 2.40 22.55 18.51
CA ALA A 242 2.36 21.49 17.50
C ALA A 242 3.50 21.65 16.46
N ASP A 243 3.68 22.86 15.92
CA ASP A 243 4.78 23.17 15.00
C ASP A 243 6.17 22.99 15.64
N GLY A 244 6.27 23.23 16.95
CA GLY A 244 7.49 22.99 17.72
C GLY A 244 7.86 21.51 17.78
N HIS A 245 6.87 20.66 18.07
CA HIS A 245 7.02 19.21 18.10
C HIS A 245 7.34 18.64 16.72
N HIS A 246 6.63 19.07 15.68
CA HIS A 246 6.90 18.69 14.30
C HIS A 246 8.34 19.00 13.88
N ARG A 247 8.80 20.24 14.08
CA ARG A 247 10.20 20.64 13.82
C ARG A 247 11.24 19.89 14.66
N SER A 248 10.85 19.29 15.78
CA SER A 248 11.76 18.44 16.55
C SER A 248 11.86 17.03 15.95
N GLY A 249 10.74 16.53 15.41
CA GLY A 249 10.63 15.30 14.64
C GLY A 249 11.51 15.30 13.39
N THR A 250 11.52 16.41 12.63
CA THR A 250 12.34 16.52 11.41
C THR A 250 13.86 16.41 11.66
N LYS A 251 14.31 16.45 12.91
CA LYS A 251 15.72 16.27 13.28
C LYS A 251 16.07 14.82 13.64
N LEU A 252 15.09 13.92 13.63
CA LEU A 252 15.29 12.51 13.97
C LEU A 252 15.72 11.73 12.73
N GLY A 253 16.96 11.22 12.75
CA GLY A 253 17.37 10.20 11.77
C GLY A 253 16.66 8.86 12.00
N PHE A 254 16.62 8.02 10.97
CA PHE A 254 15.94 6.71 10.90
C PHE A 254 15.80 5.95 12.24
N ARG A 255 16.91 5.59 12.90
CA ARG A 255 16.87 4.79 14.14
C ARG A 255 16.21 5.52 15.31
N LYS A 256 16.36 6.84 15.41
CA LYS A 256 15.77 7.64 16.48
C LYS A 256 14.27 7.82 16.26
N ALA A 257 13.83 7.96 15.00
CA ALA A 257 12.43 8.03 14.64
C ALA A 257 11.69 6.73 15.03
N LEU A 258 12.24 5.58 14.64
CA LEU A 258 11.68 4.27 15.03
C LEU A 258 11.74 4.02 16.53
N LYS A 259 12.78 4.47 17.22
CA LYS A 259 12.81 4.43 18.69
C LYS A 259 11.68 5.25 19.29
N ALA A 260 11.45 6.48 18.83
CA ALA A 260 10.36 7.31 19.33
C ALA A 260 8.98 6.67 19.09
N ALA A 261 8.78 6.02 17.94
CA ALA A 261 7.57 5.26 17.66
C ALA A 261 7.43 4.06 18.62
N LEU A 262 8.49 3.28 18.84
CA LEU A 262 8.48 2.12 19.73
C LEU A 262 8.28 2.50 21.19
N ASP A 263 8.93 3.57 21.68
CA ASP A 263 8.75 4.09 23.04
C ASP A 263 7.26 4.41 23.27
N TYR A 264 6.62 5.10 22.31
CA TYR A 264 5.18 5.34 22.35
C TYR A 264 4.36 4.05 22.32
N LEU A 265 4.61 3.16 21.36
CA LEU A 265 3.80 1.97 21.12
C LEU A 265 3.83 0.97 22.27
N LEU A 266 4.97 0.87 22.96
CA LEU A 266 5.19 -0.10 24.04
C LEU A 266 4.83 0.46 25.44
N ASN A 267 4.44 1.73 25.54
CA ASN A 267 4.19 2.43 26.81
C ASN A 267 5.41 2.40 27.75
N ASP A 268 6.62 2.53 27.21
CA ASP A 268 7.89 2.58 27.96
C ASP A 268 8.35 4.02 28.27
#